data_AF-A0A1S1EJX1-F1
#
_entry.id   AF-A0A1S1EJX1-F1
#
_cell.length_a   1.000
_cell.length_b   1.000
_cell.length_c   1.000
_cell.angle_alpha   90.00
_cell.angle_beta   90.00
_cell.angle_gamma   90.00
#
_symmetry.space_group_name_H-M   'P 1'
#
loop_
_entity.id
_entity.type
_entity.pdbx_description
1 polymer ?
#
loop_
_entity_poly.entity_id
_entity_poly.type
_entity_poly.pdbx_seq_one_letter_code
_entity_poly.pdbx_strand_id
1 'polypeptide(L)'
;MTSKMRKTLSAVTALAALAGGFFGAGTANAQMSSNGPADLEGLTQMGWSAFSGSVINKGGTHMLLKNLPEGAKPLPADQAKAALQGPLPVKGDASMTVTFGPDGKLSFFDGCNAGSAGYSIDSSGAVKVGTIGETQRLCDPTKMNKADELKSILRSNPSVYRIDSETVALASQGKAIEFSKAAAN
;
A
#
# COMPACT_ATOMS: atom_id res chain seq x y z
N MET A 1 25.80 -4.12 60.69
CA MET A 1 24.91 -4.88 59.78
C MET A 1 25.42 -6.30 59.65
N THR A 2 24.53 -7.29 59.57
CA THR A 2 24.86 -8.72 59.60
C THR A 2 25.38 -9.22 58.26
N SER A 3 26.55 -9.86 58.27
CA SER A 3 27.15 -10.53 57.12
C SER A 3 26.91 -12.05 57.18
N LYS A 4 26.77 -12.68 56.01
CA LYS A 4 27.23 -14.07 55.74
C LYS A 4 27.13 -14.41 54.25
N MET A 5 28.27 -14.76 53.65
CA MET A 5 28.35 -15.39 52.32
C MET A 5 27.85 -16.84 52.38
N ARG A 6 27.51 -17.42 51.22
CA ARG A 6 27.57 -18.87 51.00
C ARG A 6 28.23 -19.19 49.65
N LYS A 7 29.33 -19.94 49.70
CA LYS A 7 29.82 -20.84 48.63
C LYS A 7 29.16 -22.23 48.87
N THR A 8 29.31 -23.30 48.05
CA THR A 8 30.12 -23.51 46.83
C THR A 8 29.18 -24.06 45.71
N LEU A 9 29.34 -25.16 44.93
CA LEU A 9 30.34 -26.23 44.74
C LEU A 9 30.18 -26.79 43.30
N SER A 10 31.23 -27.37 42.70
CA SER A 10 31.23 -27.88 41.32
C SER A 10 31.31 -29.40 41.20
N ALA A 11 30.62 -29.98 40.22
CA ALA A 11 30.89 -31.28 39.56
C ALA A 11 30.20 -31.23 38.16
N VAL A 12 30.77 -31.55 36.97
CA VAL A 12 31.83 -32.47 36.48
C VAL A 12 31.29 -33.84 36.02
N THR A 13 31.82 -34.35 34.90
CA THR A 13 31.43 -35.57 34.11
C THR A 13 30.24 -35.30 33.17
N ALA A 14 30.29 -35.36 31.82
CA ALA A 14 30.89 -36.30 30.84
C ALA A 14 30.14 -37.66 30.80
N LEU A 15 30.06 -38.44 29.71
CA LEU A 15 30.58 -38.37 28.33
C LEU A 15 29.63 -39.19 27.42
N ALA A 16 29.30 -38.72 26.21
CA ALA A 16 28.84 -39.60 25.12
C ALA A 16 28.99 -38.91 23.75
N ALA A 17 29.68 -39.56 22.81
CA ALA A 17 29.70 -39.17 21.40
C ALA A 17 29.48 -40.42 20.54
N LEU A 18 28.61 -40.32 19.54
CA LEU A 18 28.47 -41.30 18.46
C LEU A 18 28.39 -40.54 17.14
N ALA A 19 29.03 -41.09 16.11
CA ALA A 19 29.17 -40.47 14.80
C ALA A 19 28.77 -41.46 13.68
N GLY A 20 28.41 -40.92 12.52
CA GLY A 20 27.86 -41.66 11.39
C GLY A 20 26.31 -41.73 11.43
N GLY A 21 25.60 -41.79 10.30
CA GLY A 21 26.07 -41.84 8.90
C GLY A 21 25.04 -41.24 7.93
N PHE A 22 25.40 -41.16 6.65
CA PHE A 22 24.63 -40.49 5.59
C PHE A 22 23.86 -41.50 4.69
N PHE A 23 23.14 -40.97 3.68
CA PHE A 23 22.37 -41.65 2.62
C PHE A 23 20.98 -42.21 3.00
N GLY A 24 19.96 -41.90 2.18
CA GLY A 24 18.71 -42.68 2.13
C GLY A 24 17.47 -41.93 1.60
N ALA A 25 17.04 -42.27 0.38
CA ALA A 25 15.70 -42.11 -0.23
C ALA A 25 14.76 -40.97 0.25
N GLY A 26 14.39 -40.06 -0.66
CA GLY A 26 13.26 -39.16 -0.47
C GLY A 26 11.91 -39.78 -0.88
N THR A 27 10.84 -39.41 -0.16
CA THR A 27 9.45 -39.64 -0.58
C THR A 27 8.67 -38.32 -0.53
N ALA A 28 7.89 -38.04 -1.57
CA ALA A 28 7.12 -36.81 -1.66
C ALA A 28 5.82 -36.93 -0.86
N ASN A 29 5.70 -36.17 0.23
CA ASN A 29 4.46 -36.08 1.01
C ASN A 29 3.45 -35.16 0.32
N ALA A 30 2.59 -35.73 -0.52
CA ALA A 30 1.46 -35.03 -1.13
C ALA A 30 0.33 -34.82 -0.11
N GLN A 31 0.42 -33.74 0.68
CA GLN A 31 -0.67 -33.36 1.60
C GLN A 31 -1.81 -32.66 0.85
N MET A 32 -2.71 -33.47 0.30
CA MET A 32 -4.03 -33.02 -0.17
C MET A 32 -4.89 -32.61 1.02
N SER A 33 -4.98 -31.32 1.34
CA SER A 33 -5.85 -30.82 2.41
C SER A 33 -7.28 -30.64 1.90
N SER A 34 -8.26 -31.16 2.64
CA SER A 34 -9.68 -31.10 2.28
C SER A 34 -10.26 -29.70 2.45
N ASN A 35 -11.33 -29.40 1.71
CA ASN A 35 -12.16 -28.21 1.92
C ASN A 35 -12.70 -28.21 3.37
N GLY A 36 -12.43 -27.13 4.10
CA GLY A 36 -13.10 -26.73 5.33
C GLY A 36 -14.08 -25.57 5.09
N PRO A 37 -14.82 -25.12 6.12
CA PRO A 37 -15.75 -24.01 5.97
C PRO A 37 -15.02 -22.72 5.56
N ALA A 38 -15.66 -21.93 4.69
CA ALA A 38 -15.08 -20.69 4.17
C ALA A 38 -14.90 -19.65 5.29
N ASP A 39 -13.64 -19.35 5.59
CA ASP A 39 -13.26 -18.28 6.50
C ASP A 39 -13.69 -16.92 5.92
N LEU A 40 -14.41 -16.14 6.72
CA LEU A 40 -14.94 -14.84 6.36
C LEU A 40 -13.84 -13.76 6.32
N GLU A 41 -12.76 -13.95 7.10
CA GLU A 41 -11.56 -13.13 7.02
C GLU A 41 -10.81 -13.42 5.71
N GLY A 42 -10.64 -14.71 5.38
CA GLY A 42 -10.14 -15.17 4.08
C GLY A 42 -10.91 -14.61 2.87
N LEU A 43 -12.25 -14.53 2.92
CA LEU A 43 -13.05 -13.89 1.86
C LEU A 43 -12.80 -12.38 1.74
N THR A 44 -12.53 -11.70 2.85
CA THR A 44 -12.19 -10.27 2.85
C THR A 44 -10.81 -10.03 2.21
N GLN A 45 -9.84 -10.88 2.54
CA GLN A 45 -8.48 -10.81 1.99
C GLN A 45 -8.41 -11.26 0.52
N MET A 46 -9.20 -12.27 0.12
CA MET A 46 -9.37 -12.66 -1.29
C MET A 46 -10.14 -11.62 -2.08
N GLY A 47 -11.12 -10.93 -1.50
CA GLY A 47 -11.83 -9.82 -2.15
C GLY A 47 -10.86 -8.69 -2.54
N TRP A 48 -10.02 -8.23 -1.61
CA TRP A 48 -8.98 -7.24 -1.90
C TRP A 48 -7.94 -7.77 -2.90
N SER A 49 -7.53 -9.04 -2.77
CA SER A 49 -6.51 -9.64 -3.64
C SER A 49 -7.02 -9.94 -5.06
N ALA A 50 -8.32 -10.17 -5.26
CA ALA A 50 -8.92 -10.38 -6.57
C ALA A 50 -9.17 -9.07 -7.32
N PHE A 51 -9.71 -8.05 -6.64
CA PHE A 51 -9.91 -6.72 -7.23
C PHE A 51 -8.58 -5.98 -7.46
N SER A 52 -7.64 -6.06 -6.52
CA SER A 52 -6.40 -5.27 -6.55
C SER A 52 -5.18 -6.06 -7.03
N GLY A 53 -5.14 -7.39 -6.88
CA GLY A 53 -3.94 -8.18 -7.20
C GLY A 53 -3.53 -8.14 -8.67
N SER A 54 -4.50 -8.14 -9.59
CA SER A 54 -4.27 -7.99 -11.03
C SER A 54 -3.73 -6.61 -11.43
N VAL A 55 -3.96 -5.58 -10.60
CA VAL A 55 -3.66 -4.17 -10.89
C VAL A 55 -2.53 -3.60 -10.02
N ILE A 56 -2.11 -4.29 -8.97
CA ILE A 56 -0.95 -3.92 -8.13
C ILE A 56 0.33 -4.65 -8.55
N ASN A 57 0.24 -5.83 -9.17
CA ASN A 57 1.40 -6.67 -9.48
C ASN A 57 1.91 -6.61 -10.93
N LYS A 58 1.18 -5.98 -11.86
CA LYS A 58 1.47 -6.04 -13.31
C LYS A 58 2.50 -4.99 -13.77
N GLY A 59 3.60 -4.86 -13.03
CA GLY A 59 4.63 -3.83 -13.19
C GLY A 59 5.11 -3.66 -14.63
N GLY A 60 4.96 -2.45 -15.19
CA GLY A 60 5.38 -2.12 -16.56
C GLY A 60 5.15 -0.64 -16.87
N THR A 61 5.61 -0.20 -18.05
CA THR A 61 5.62 1.21 -18.53
C THR A 61 4.24 1.86 -18.72
N HIS A 62 3.16 1.15 -18.39
CA HIS A 62 1.78 1.63 -18.48
C HIS A 62 1.08 1.77 -17.13
N MET A 63 1.74 1.41 -16.01
CA MET A 63 1.21 1.59 -14.66
C MET A 63 1.43 3.01 -14.13
N LEU A 64 0.59 3.39 -13.17
CA LEU A 64 0.73 4.57 -12.31
C LEU A 64 1.32 4.18 -10.94
N LEU A 65 0.95 3.00 -10.45
CA LEU A 65 1.42 2.46 -9.17
C LEU A 65 2.90 2.08 -9.23
N LYS A 66 3.66 2.67 -8.32
CA LYS A 66 5.06 2.39 -8.06
C LYS A 66 5.23 1.84 -6.65
N ASN A 67 6.41 1.31 -6.33
CA ASN A 67 6.80 1.12 -4.93
C ASN A 67 7.03 2.49 -4.28
N LEU A 68 6.55 2.67 -3.05
CA LEU A 68 6.94 3.83 -2.23
C LEU A 68 8.46 3.75 -1.95
N PRO A 69 9.25 4.83 -2.09
CA PRO A 69 10.68 4.81 -1.81
C PRO A 69 11.00 4.42 -0.36
N GLU A 70 12.07 3.65 -0.18
CA GLU A 70 12.50 3.21 1.16
C GLU A 70 12.87 4.41 2.05
N GLY A 71 12.47 4.35 3.32
CA GLY A 71 12.67 5.43 4.28
C GLY A 71 11.79 6.67 4.08
N ALA A 72 10.93 6.72 3.05
CA ALA A 72 9.98 7.81 2.85
C ALA A 72 9.02 7.93 4.05
N LYS A 73 8.81 9.15 4.53
CA LYS A 73 7.94 9.45 5.68
C LYS A 73 6.69 10.21 5.22
N PRO A 74 5.50 9.90 5.76
CA PRO A 74 4.30 10.65 5.45
C PRO A 74 4.40 12.08 5.99
N LEU A 75 3.72 13.01 5.33
CA LEU A 75 3.63 14.40 5.75
C LEU A 75 2.65 14.52 6.95
N PRO A 76 2.97 15.32 7.98
CA PRO A 76 2.00 15.67 9.01
C PRO A 76 0.82 16.46 8.41
N ALA A 77 -0.35 16.42 9.06
CA ALA A 77 -1.63 16.89 8.53
C ALA A 77 -1.60 18.26 7.84
N ASP A 78 -0.96 19.29 8.42
CA ASP A 78 -0.86 20.62 7.81
C ASP A 78 -0.04 20.63 6.52
N GLN A 79 1.06 19.86 6.48
CA GLN A 79 1.89 19.71 5.28
C GLN A 79 1.21 18.82 4.24
N ALA A 80 0.45 17.81 4.65
CA ALA A 80 -0.39 17.01 3.75
C ALA A 80 -1.45 17.90 3.10
N LYS A 81 -2.16 18.73 3.89
CA LYS A 81 -3.15 19.69 3.39
C LYS A 81 -2.54 20.73 2.45
N ALA A 82 -1.35 21.24 2.76
CA ALA A 82 -0.62 22.16 1.88
C ALA A 82 -0.11 21.50 0.58
N ALA A 83 0.36 20.26 0.65
CA ALA A 83 0.91 19.55 -0.52
C ALA A 83 -0.14 19.08 -1.53
N LEU A 84 -1.41 19.01 -1.13
CA LEU A 84 -2.52 18.60 -1.99
C LEU A 84 -3.33 19.75 -2.62
N GLN A 85 -3.00 21.02 -2.34
CA GLN A 85 -3.82 22.14 -2.81
C GLN A 85 -3.82 22.28 -4.34
N GLY A 86 -5.01 22.39 -4.92
CA GLY A 86 -5.20 22.63 -6.35
C GLY A 86 -5.13 21.37 -7.22
N PRO A 87 -4.96 21.54 -8.55
CA PRO A 87 -4.88 20.42 -9.48
C PRO A 87 -3.54 19.68 -9.40
N LEU A 88 -3.62 18.35 -9.40
CA LEU A 88 -2.51 17.41 -9.34
C LEU A 88 -2.57 16.45 -10.55
N PRO A 89 -1.89 16.78 -11.67
CA PRO A 89 -1.72 15.87 -12.80
C PRO A 89 -0.91 14.63 -12.42
N VAL A 90 -1.32 13.46 -12.91
CA VAL A 90 -0.67 12.18 -12.54
C VAL A 90 0.64 11.98 -13.29
N LYS A 91 1.72 11.61 -12.59
CA LYS A 91 3.01 11.28 -13.24
C LYS A 91 2.91 9.89 -13.85
N GLY A 92 3.07 9.81 -15.17
CA GLY A 92 2.79 8.61 -15.97
C GLY A 92 1.49 8.69 -16.77
N ASP A 93 0.62 9.67 -16.49
CA ASP A 93 -0.44 10.09 -17.40
C ASP A 93 -0.92 11.52 -17.09
N ALA A 94 -0.32 12.52 -17.73
CA ALA A 94 -0.67 13.93 -17.49
C ALA A 94 -2.08 14.31 -18.02
N SER A 95 -2.78 13.40 -18.72
CA SER A 95 -4.20 13.59 -19.03
C SER A 95 -5.11 13.29 -17.83
N MET A 96 -4.63 12.51 -16.86
CA MET A 96 -5.31 12.20 -15.61
C MET A 96 -5.00 13.29 -14.58
N THR A 97 -5.97 13.67 -13.76
CA THR A 97 -5.80 14.72 -12.73
C THR A 97 -6.72 14.47 -11.55
N VAL A 98 -6.22 14.72 -10.34
CA VAL A 98 -7.00 14.83 -9.10
C VAL A 98 -6.96 16.28 -8.63
N THR A 99 -8.03 16.77 -8.00
CA THR A 99 -8.08 18.08 -7.35
C THR A 99 -8.68 17.94 -5.97
N PHE A 100 -7.99 18.48 -4.95
CA PHE A 100 -8.48 18.54 -3.58
C PHE A 100 -8.92 19.98 -3.27
N GLY A 101 -10.24 20.19 -3.23
CA GLY A 101 -10.86 21.51 -3.02
C GLY A 101 -10.86 21.93 -1.54
N PRO A 102 -10.72 23.24 -1.24
CA PRO A 102 -10.71 23.75 0.13
C PRO A 102 -12.06 23.60 0.86
N ASP A 103 -13.12 23.26 0.13
CA ASP A 103 -14.46 22.90 0.59
C ASP A 103 -14.57 21.45 1.11
N GLY A 104 -13.48 20.65 1.03
CA GLY A 104 -13.52 19.22 1.36
C GLY A 104 -14.06 18.35 0.22
N LYS A 105 -14.11 18.86 -1.01
CA LYS A 105 -14.50 18.09 -2.19
C LYS A 105 -13.27 17.61 -2.96
N LEU A 106 -13.23 16.32 -3.25
CA LEU A 106 -12.31 15.73 -4.21
C LEU A 106 -13.03 15.65 -5.56
N SER A 107 -12.37 16.10 -6.63
CA SER A 107 -12.76 15.84 -8.01
C SER A 107 -11.61 15.22 -8.78
N PHE A 108 -11.90 14.42 -9.79
CA PHE A 108 -10.88 13.80 -10.65
C PHE A 108 -11.38 13.54 -12.06
N PHE A 109 -10.42 13.40 -12.97
CA PHE A 109 -10.59 12.73 -14.25
C PHE A 109 -9.55 11.62 -14.36
N ASP A 110 -10.00 10.38 -14.54
CA ASP A 110 -9.17 9.16 -14.48
C ASP A 110 -8.63 8.73 -15.86
N GLY A 111 -8.71 9.60 -16.86
CA GLY A 111 -8.35 9.30 -18.25
C GLY A 111 -9.49 8.68 -19.06
N CYS A 112 -10.48 8.08 -18.39
CA CYS A 112 -11.71 7.57 -19.01
C CYS A 112 -12.97 8.31 -18.53
N ASN A 113 -13.11 8.47 -17.22
CA ASN A 113 -14.28 8.95 -16.49
C ASN A 113 -13.96 10.17 -15.63
N ALA A 114 -14.97 11.00 -15.41
CA ALA A 114 -14.92 12.09 -14.44
C ALA A 114 -15.68 11.69 -13.19
N GLY A 115 -15.17 12.05 -12.01
CA GLY A 115 -15.78 11.68 -10.73
C GLY A 115 -15.47 12.65 -9.60
N SER A 116 -16.13 12.42 -8.47
CA SER A 116 -15.94 13.20 -7.24
C SER A 116 -16.32 12.42 -5.99
N ALA A 117 -15.82 12.89 -4.84
CA ALA A 117 -16.15 12.41 -3.50
C ALA A 117 -16.05 13.57 -2.50
N GLY A 118 -16.58 13.39 -1.29
CA GLY A 118 -16.08 14.15 -0.14
C GLY A 118 -14.72 13.62 0.31
N TYR A 119 -13.86 14.46 0.87
CA TYR A 119 -12.62 14.04 1.51
C TYR A 119 -12.34 14.83 2.79
N SER A 120 -11.48 14.26 3.64
CA SER A 120 -10.83 14.97 4.73
C SER A 120 -9.38 14.51 4.88
N ILE A 121 -8.62 15.16 5.74
CA ILE A 121 -7.27 14.73 6.15
C ILE A 121 -7.33 14.52 7.66
N ASP A 122 -6.91 13.35 8.13
CA ASP A 122 -6.91 13.04 9.57
C ASP A 122 -5.66 13.59 10.29
N SER A 123 -5.62 13.42 11.62
CA SER A 123 -4.53 13.89 12.47
C SER A 123 -3.17 13.24 12.19
N SER A 124 -3.12 12.13 11.45
CA SER A 124 -1.88 11.48 10.98
C SER A 124 -1.38 12.03 9.65
N GLY A 125 -2.19 12.82 8.94
CA GLY A 125 -1.92 13.28 7.58
C GLY A 125 -2.38 12.32 6.48
N ALA A 126 -3.19 11.31 6.81
CA ALA A 126 -3.81 10.43 5.83
C ALA A 126 -5.11 11.02 5.29
N VAL A 127 -5.28 10.94 3.98
CA VAL A 127 -6.51 11.33 3.29
C VAL A 127 -7.60 10.31 3.60
N LYS A 128 -8.77 10.76 4.03
CA LYS A 128 -10.00 9.95 4.00
C LYS A 128 -10.83 10.35 2.80
N VAL A 129 -11.18 9.38 1.95
CA VAL A 129 -12.04 9.60 0.78
C VAL A 129 -13.37 8.91 1.02
N GLY A 130 -14.47 9.66 0.88
CA GLY A 130 -15.82 9.12 0.97
C GLY A 130 -16.23 8.32 -0.26
N THR A 131 -17.52 8.01 -0.37
CA THR A 131 -18.07 7.33 -1.55
C THR A 131 -17.76 8.10 -2.84
N ILE A 132 -17.03 7.46 -3.76
CA ILE A 132 -16.74 7.99 -5.09
C ILE A 132 -17.97 7.81 -5.98
N GLY A 133 -18.48 8.91 -6.54
CA GLY A 133 -19.42 8.90 -7.66
C GLY A 133 -18.72 9.33 -8.95
N GLU A 134 -18.95 8.61 -10.04
CA GLU A 134 -18.27 8.83 -11.33
C GLU A 134 -19.16 8.48 -12.53
N THR A 135 -18.77 8.95 -13.72
CA THR A 135 -19.35 8.48 -14.98
C THR A 135 -18.99 7.02 -15.26
N GLN A 136 -19.80 6.34 -16.09
CA GLN A 136 -19.59 4.93 -16.47
C GLN A 136 -19.34 4.77 -17.98
N ARG A 137 -18.38 5.55 -18.50
CA ARG A 137 -17.86 5.41 -19.87
C ARG A 137 -17.00 4.14 -19.97
N LEU A 138 -17.21 3.38 -21.05
CA LEU A 138 -16.30 2.32 -21.48
C LEU A 138 -15.15 2.91 -22.32
N CYS A 139 -13.92 2.51 -22.05
CA CYS A 139 -12.72 2.97 -22.75
C CYS A 139 -11.85 1.77 -23.19
N ASP A 140 -10.68 2.05 -23.78
CA ASP A 140 -9.68 1.01 -24.00
C ASP A 140 -9.18 0.40 -22.67
N PRO A 141 -8.77 -0.89 -22.65
CA PRO A 141 -8.35 -1.56 -21.42
C PRO A 141 -7.17 -0.88 -20.70
N THR A 142 -6.28 -0.20 -21.42
CA THR A 142 -5.12 0.47 -20.81
C THR A 142 -5.56 1.64 -19.95
N LYS A 143 -6.49 2.49 -20.43
CA LYS A 143 -7.09 3.55 -19.62
C LYS A 143 -7.92 3.01 -18.46
N MET A 144 -8.67 1.93 -18.67
CA MET A 144 -9.45 1.31 -17.57
C MET A 144 -8.55 0.79 -16.44
N ASN A 145 -7.45 0.11 -16.76
CA ASN A 145 -6.48 -0.32 -15.74
C ASN A 145 -5.92 0.88 -14.95
N LYS A 146 -5.45 1.94 -15.64
CA LYS A 146 -4.96 3.18 -15.00
C LYS A 146 -6.02 3.84 -14.11
N ALA A 147 -7.26 3.88 -14.57
CA ALA A 147 -8.38 4.41 -13.81
C ALA A 147 -8.61 3.62 -12.50
N ASP A 148 -8.56 2.30 -12.57
CA ASP A 148 -8.74 1.45 -11.40
C ASP A 148 -7.54 1.50 -10.44
N GLU A 149 -6.30 1.69 -10.93
CA GLU A 149 -5.14 2.03 -10.09
C GLU A 149 -5.38 3.32 -9.28
N LEU A 150 -5.81 4.40 -9.95
CA LEU A 150 -6.07 5.70 -9.31
C LEU A 150 -7.21 5.61 -8.29
N LYS A 151 -8.29 4.91 -8.63
CA LYS A 151 -9.44 4.76 -7.73
C LYS A 151 -9.14 3.78 -6.58
N SER A 152 -8.25 2.82 -6.77
CA SER A 152 -7.75 1.96 -5.69
C SER A 152 -6.91 2.74 -4.69
N ILE A 153 -5.96 3.58 -5.13
CA ILE A 153 -5.16 4.37 -4.19
C ILE A 153 -6.03 5.39 -3.44
N LEU A 154 -7.00 6.04 -4.09
CA LEU A 154 -7.94 6.96 -3.42
C LEU A 154 -8.80 6.26 -2.35
N ARG A 155 -9.36 5.08 -2.65
CA ARG A 155 -10.16 4.28 -1.71
C ARG A 155 -9.32 3.70 -0.56
N SER A 156 -8.00 3.58 -0.71
CA SER A 156 -7.09 3.00 0.29
C SER A 156 -6.82 3.88 1.53
N ASN A 157 -7.49 5.05 1.63
CA ASN A 157 -7.24 6.11 2.63
C ASN A 157 -5.75 6.49 2.74
N PRO A 158 -5.13 6.96 1.64
CA PRO A 158 -3.68 7.01 1.49
C PRO A 158 -3.04 8.14 2.32
N SER A 159 -1.83 7.87 2.80
CA SER A 159 -0.98 8.91 3.38
C SER A 159 -0.33 9.76 2.29
N VAL A 160 -0.17 11.06 2.56
CA VAL A 160 0.47 12.00 1.63
C VAL A 160 1.98 12.00 1.86
N TYR A 161 2.76 11.90 0.79
CA TYR A 161 4.23 11.94 0.82
C TYR A 161 4.74 13.06 -0.09
N ARG A 162 5.91 13.60 0.25
CA ARG A 162 6.67 14.51 -0.62
C ARG A 162 7.93 13.78 -1.09
N ILE A 163 8.03 13.55 -2.39
CA ILE A 163 9.16 12.83 -2.99
C ILE A 163 10.28 13.82 -3.32
N ASP A 164 9.93 14.99 -3.85
CA ASP A 164 10.86 16.10 -4.13
C ASP A 164 10.13 17.47 -4.01
N SER A 165 10.65 18.54 -4.60
CA SER A 165 10.01 19.86 -4.61
C SER A 165 8.67 19.89 -5.36
N GLU A 166 8.63 19.22 -6.52
CA GLU A 166 7.55 19.25 -7.51
C GLU A 166 6.64 18.00 -7.44
N THR A 167 7.13 16.89 -6.89
CA THR A 167 6.40 15.62 -6.78
C THR A 167 5.79 15.43 -5.39
N VAL A 168 4.46 15.34 -5.36
CA VAL A 168 3.68 14.80 -4.23
C VAL A 168 3.23 13.37 -4.58
N ALA A 169 3.03 12.50 -3.59
CA ALA A 169 2.52 11.16 -3.81
C ALA A 169 1.43 10.80 -2.80
N LEU A 170 0.45 10.00 -3.24
CA LEU A 170 -0.49 9.31 -2.37
C LEU A 170 -0.06 7.86 -2.28
N ALA A 171 0.15 7.34 -1.06
CA ALA A 171 0.65 5.98 -0.87
C ALA A 171 -0.06 5.23 0.26
N SER A 172 -0.18 3.91 0.06
CA SER A 172 -0.76 2.95 0.99
C SER A 172 -0.19 1.56 0.69
N GLN A 173 -0.07 0.68 1.70
CA GLN A 173 0.41 -0.70 1.53
C GLN A 173 1.78 -0.82 0.79
N GLY A 174 2.67 0.17 0.96
CA GLY A 174 3.98 0.22 0.29
C GLY A 174 3.94 0.55 -1.21
N LYS A 175 2.77 0.92 -1.74
CA LYS A 175 2.57 1.34 -3.13
C LYS A 175 2.15 2.81 -3.19
N ALA A 176 2.56 3.51 -4.23
CA ALA A 176 2.35 4.95 -4.39
C ALA A 176 1.90 5.30 -5.81
N ILE A 177 1.01 6.29 -5.94
CA ILE A 177 0.86 7.06 -7.18
C ILE A 177 1.47 8.44 -6.95
N GLU A 178 2.30 8.88 -7.89
CA GLU A 178 2.93 10.18 -7.88
C GLU A 178 2.15 11.19 -8.75
N PHE A 179 2.17 12.44 -8.32
CA PHE A 179 1.54 13.56 -9.00
C PHE A 179 2.54 14.71 -9.11
N SER A 180 2.52 15.41 -10.24
CA SER A 180 3.17 16.70 -10.33
C SER A 180 2.29 17.73 -9.63
N LYS A 181 2.89 18.60 -8.82
CA LYS A 181 2.24 19.85 -8.46
C LYS A 181 2.11 20.71 -9.72
N ALA A 182 0.96 21.34 -9.90
CA ALA A 182 0.89 22.48 -10.81
C ALA A 182 1.85 23.58 -10.32
N ALA A 183 2.49 24.29 -11.25
CA ALA A 183 3.20 25.52 -10.90
C ALA A 183 2.22 26.52 -10.29
N ALA A 184 2.61 27.18 -9.20
CA ALA A 184 1.87 28.33 -8.69
C ALA A 184 2.01 29.48 -9.69
N ASN A 185 0.88 29.95 -10.22
CA ASN A 185 0.79 31.14 -11.07
C ASN A 185 0.41 32.35 -10.21
#